data_AF-A0A7Y5NQ23-F1
#
_entry.id   AF-A0A7Y5NQ23-F1
#
_cell.length_a   1.000
_cell.length_b   1.000
_cell.length_c   1.000
_cell.angle_alpha   90.00
_cell.angle_beta   90.00
_cell.angle_gamma   90.00
#
_symmetry.space_group_name_H-M   'P 1'
#
loop_
_entity.id
_entity.type
_entity.pdbx_description
1 polymer ?
#
loop_
_entity_poly.entity_id
_entity_poly.type
_entity_poly.pdbx_seq_one_letter_code
_entity_poly.pdbx_strand_id
1 'polypeptide(L)'
;MKPRTSTSRSLAVVALLTSSALASACNGSDGNIGQDQSDVTSKTTYVDLGDFVSTDADIERWIEIRQGLTHDFDQICGDTFCGGDFSNIYSLGFTCSVSSIQGRIRECVWTFAASDELIDGASGNIASTIPFYECRVRPTGTVRNFLPAFQSNDYLHSELPGLDGSLYDQLGDCFDAPLDGDPLPEPTDGNYTDAASNLEGDEIDAWYTMTAALRESFDQACGDSFCEGEYTNLQPLRFRCSLDTDSGLLGTCAWMFAGSNVERNAKGFNVIDSESYVCTFPVDATPAALTAALDPEADGEDLLHRPLPGSTVTLNDVLIDCL
;
A
#
# COMPACT_ATOMS: atom_id res chain seq x y z
N MET A 1 -45.63 0.64 7.72
CA MET A 1 -46.12 -0.77 7.76
C MET A 1 -44.96 -1.65 7.35
N LYS A 2 -44.51 -2.70 8.02
CA LYS A 2 -44.64 -3.26 9.38
C LYS A 2 -43.44 -4.26 9.44
N PRO A 3 -42.64 -4.29 10.51
CA PRO A 3 -41.40 -5.06 10.56
C PRO A 3 -41.67 -6.54 10.86
N ARG A 4 -40.75 -7.42 10.46
CA ARG A 4 -40.73 -8.83 10.90
C ARG A 4 -39.80 -8.98 12.10
N THR A 5 -40.42 -9.20 13.25
CA THR A 5 -39.84 -9.70 14.49
C THR A 5 -39.84 -11.24 14.52
N SER A 6 -39.17 -11.78 15.55
CA SER A 6 -39.30 -13.13 16.14
C SER A 6 -38.19 -14.11 15.68
N THR A 7 -37.45 -14.80 16.53
CA THR A 7 -37.59 -15.04 17.98
C THR A 7 -36.28 -15.63 18.52
N SER A 8 -35.89 -15.17 19.70
CA SER A 8 -34.93 -15.82 20.61
C SER A 8 -35.46 -17.18 21.09
N ARG A 9 -34.59 -18.19 21.16
CA ARG A 9 -34.75 -19.35 22.05
C ARG A 9 -33.42 -19.68 22.72
N SER A 10 -33.32 -19.25 23.97
CA SER A 10 -32.38 -19.75 24.97
C SER A 10 -32.57 -21.25 25.19
N LEU A 11 -31.48 -21.99 25.25
CA LEU A 11 -31.40 -23.28 25.93
C LEU A 11 -30.09 -23.30 26.72
N ALA A 12 -30.22 -23.06 28.02
CA ALA A 12 -29.20 -23.32 29.01
C ALA A 12 -29.15 -24.83 29.27
N VAL A 13 -27.96 -25.43 29.19
CA VAL A 13 -27.68 -26.73 29.78
C VAL A 13 -26.48 -26.58 30.71
N VAL A 14 -26.78 -26.73 31.99
CA VAL A 14 -25.84 -26.83 33.12
C VAL A 14 -25.48 -28.30 33.30
N ALA A 15 -24.17 -28.62 33.34
CA ALA A 15 -23.63 -29.81 33.98
C ALA A 15 -22.12 -29.56 34.22
N LEU A 16 -21.73 -29.20 35.44
CA LEU A 16 -21.26 -30.07 36.54
C LEU A 16 -19.75 -30.35 36.49
N LEU A 17 -19.09 -29.73 37.47
CA LEU A 17 -17.71 -29.89 37.93
C LEU A 17 -17.32 -31.35 38.19
N THR A 18 -16.10 -31.71 37.80
CA THR A 18 -15.27 -32.62 38.61
C THR A 18 -13.80 -32.20 38.53
N SER A 19 -13.36 -31.54 39.61
CA SER A 19 -11.95 -31.36 39.96
C SER A 19 -11.36 -32.69 40.39
N SER A 20 -10.15 -33.02 39.94
CA SER A 20 -9.34 -34.08 40.54
C SER A 20 -7.89 -33.63 40.55
N ALA A 21 -7.47 -33.09 41.70
CA ALA A 21 -6.08 -32.92 42.06
C ALA A 21 -5.58 -34.25 42.65
N LEU A 22 -4.48 -34.78 42.09
CA LEU A 22 -3.66 -35.80 42.74
C LEU A 22 -2.21 -35.38 42.62
N ALA A 23 -1.62 -35.02 43.75
CA ALA A 23 -0.18 -34.97 43.94
C ALA A 23 0.24 -36.30 44.59
N SER A 24 1.30 -36.94 44.07
CA SER A 24 2.29 -37.68 44.88
C SER A 24 3.47 -38.20 44.07
N ALA A 25 4.65 -37.79 44.54
CA ALA A 25 5.88 -38.57 44.78
C ALA A 25 6.76 -39.09 43.62
N CYS A 26 8.05 -38.72 43.75
CA CYS A 26 9.23 -39.25 43.06
C CYS A 26 9.50 -40.74 43.40
N ASN A 27 9.89 -41.56 42.41
CA ASN A 27 11.23 -42.18 42.28
C ASN A 27 11.23 -43.30 41.22
N GLY A 28 12.33 -43.44 40.47
CA GLY A 28 12.84 -44.74 40.01
C GLY A 28 12.70 -45.07 38.52
N SER A 29 13.86 -45.10 37.85
CA SER A 29 14.11 -45.47 36.45
C SER A 29 13.75 -46.91 36.08
N ASP A 30 13.31 -47.12 34.84
CA ASP A 30 13.93 -47.97 33.79
C ASP A 30 12.88 -48.59 32.84
N GLY A 31 13.12 -48.42 31.53
CA GLY A 31 12.78 -49.47 30.55
C GLY A 31 11.51 -49.34 29.71
N ASN A 32 11.64 -48.56 28.63
CA ASN A 32 11.43 -48.98 27.23
C ASN A 32 10.02 -49.06 26.58
N ILE A 33 9.99 -48.43 25.40
CA ILE A 33 9.17 -48.65 24.18
C ILE A 33 7.66 -48.40 24.24
N GLY A 34 7.29 -47.24 23.69
CA GLY A 34 5.97 -46.93 23.18
C GLY A 34 5.88 -45.51 22.66
N GLN A 35 6.93 -45.00 22.02
CA GLN A 35 6.81 -43.77 21.24
C GLN A 35 6.14 -44.15 19.92
N ASP A 36 4.84 -43.89 19.83
CA ASP A 36 4.19 -43.58 18.57
C ASP A 36 4.90 -42.33 18.02
N GLN A 37 6.01 -42.56 17.30
CA GLN A 37 6.54 -41.59 16.36
C GLN A 37 5.53 -41.51 15.22
N SER A 38 4.55 -40.63 15.41
CA SER A 38 3.91 -39.94 14.31
C SER A 38 5.02 -39.21 13.56
N ASP A 39 5.58 -39.85 12.54
CA ASP A 39 6.38 -39.22 11.51
C ASP A 39 5.46 -38.23 10.78
N VAL A 40 5.23 -37.07 11.41
CA VAL A 40 4.72 -35.90 10.72
C VAL A 40 5.89 -35.43 9.88
N THR A 41 5.98 -35.98 8.67
CA THR A 41 6.77 -35.35 7.61
C THR A 41 6.14 -33.98 7.43
N SER A 42 6.71 -32.95 8.06
CA SER A 42 6.19 -31.59 8.00
C SER A 42 6.03 -31.22 6.53
N LYS A 43 4.78 -31.13 6.05
CA LYS A 43 4.51 -30.77 4.67
C LYS A 43 5.07 -29.36 4.46
N THR A 44 5.94 -29.21 3.48
CA THR A 44 6.47 -27.89 3.12
C THR A 44 5.31 -26.97 2.74
N THR A 45 5.20 -25.87 3.47
CA THR A 45 4.31 -24.74 3.18
C THR A 45 5.14 -23.58 2.60
N TYR A 46 4.47 -22.51 2.21
CA TYR A 46 5.10 -21.30 1.71
C TYR A 46 4.67 -20.10 2.56
N VAL A 47 5.63 -19.26 2.93
CA VAL A 47 5.46 -18.12 3.83
C VAL A 47 6.10 -16.86 3.23
N ASP A 48 5.84 -15.69 3.81
CA ASP A 48 6.59 -14.46 3.50
C ASP A 48 8.07 -14.66 3.82
N LEU A 49 8.95 -14.02 3.05
CA LEU A 49 10.36 -14.00 3.37
C LEU A 49 10.61 -13.36 4.75
N GLY A 50 9.93 -12.26 5.05
CA GLY A 50 9.94 -11.57 6.33
C GLY A 50 9.52 -12.46 7.50
N ASP A 51 8.55 -13.35 7.28
CA ASP A 51 8.12 -14.33 8.30
C ASP A 51 9.10 -15.51 8.46
N PHE A 52 9.91 -15.78 7.42
CA PHE A 52 10.88 -16.87 7.42
C PHE A 52 12.19 -16.47 8.11
N VAL A 53 12.63 -15.22 7.94
CA VAL A 53 13.85 -14.72 8.59
C VAL A 53 13.60 -14.51 10.08
N SER A 54 14.56 -14.91 10.92
CA SER A 54 14.38 -14.87 12.38
C SER A 54 15.56 -14.27 13.13
N THR A 55 16.66 -13.98 12.44
CA THR A 55 17.82 -13.31 13.06
C THR A 55 17.71 -11.81 12.80
N ASP A 56 18.07 -10.99 13.79
CA ASP A 56 18.03 -9.53 13.67
C ASP A 56 18.74 -9.04 12.40
N ALA A 57 19.91 -9.58 12.08
CA ALA A 57 20.66 -9.21 10.88
C ALA A 57 19.92 -9.51 9.56
N ASP A 58 19.26 -10.67 9.45
CA ASP A 58 18.48 -11.01 8.25
C ASP A 58 17.18 -10.20 8.16
N ILE A 59 16.56 -9.88 9.30
CA ILE A 59 15.36 -9.04 9.40
C ILE A 59 15.70 -7.61 8.96
N GLU A 60 16.74 -7.00 9.55
CA GLU A 60 17.24 -5.68 9.18
C GLU A 60 17.61 -5.65 7.70
N ARG A 61 18.31 -6.67 7.21
CA ARG A 61 18.69 -6.74 5.80
C ARG A 61 17.48 -6.78 4.87
N TRP A 62 16.43 -7.53 5.22
CA TRP A 62 15.22 -7.59 4.42
C TRP A 62 14.47 -6.25 4.40
N ILE A 63 14.40 -5.55 5.54
CA ILE A 63 13.83 -4.21 5.65
C ILE A 63 14.61 -3.23 4.78
N GLU A 64 15.94 -3.23 4.86
CA GLU A 64 16.83 -2.39 4.04
C GLU A 64 16.60 -2.63 2.54
N ILE A 65 16.45 -3.87 2.11
CA ILE A 65 16.20 -4.20 0.71
C ILE A 65 14.86 -3.61 0.25
N ARG A 66 13.80 -3.77 1.03
CA ARG A 66 12.48 -3.23 0.67
C ARG A 66 12.48 -1.70 0.61
N GLN A 67 13.07 -1.04 1.60
CA GLN A 67 13.19 0.41 1.64
C GLN A 67 14.08 0.93 0.51
N GLY A 68 15.21 0.26 0.27
CA GLY A 68 16.13 0.58 -0.81
C GLY A 68 15.51 0.43 -2.19
N LEU A 69 14.72 -0.63 -2.42
CA LEU A 69 13.99 -0.80 -3.69
C LEU A 69 12.96 0.31 -3.92
N THR A 70 12.15 0.64 -2.92
CA THR A 70 11.20 1.77 -3.02
C THR A 70 11.95 3.07 -3.29
N HIS A 71 13.00 3.37 -2.53
CA HIS A 71 13.80 4.58 -2.71
C HIS A 71 14.43 4.65 -4.12
N ASP A 72 15.10 3.59 -4.55
CA ASP A 72 15.76 3.54 -5.86
C ASP A 72 14.74 3.73 -6.98
N PHE A 73 13.55 3.13 -6.88
CA PHE A 73 12.47 3.32 -7.84
C PHE A 73 11.97 4.77 -7.88
N ASP A 74 11.72 5.38 -6.72
CA ASP A 74 11.24 6.76 -6.64
C ASP A 74 12.24 7.75 -7.25
N GLN A 75 13.55 7.49 -7.13
CA GLN A 75 14.59 8.33 -7.74
C GLN A 75 14.60 8.27 -9.28
N ILE A 76 14.18 7.16 -9.87
CA ILE A 76 14.27 6.96 -11.31
C ILE A 76 12.93 7.10 -12.04
N CYS A 77 11.80 7.03 -11.34
CA CYS A 77 10.51 6.87 -12.01
C CYS A 77 10.25 8.03 -12.97
N GLY A 78 10.43 9.28 -12.51
CA GLY A 78 10.19 10.49 -13.31
C GLY A 78 10.96 10.51 -14.64
N ASP A 79 12.19 9.99 -14.66
CA ASP A 79 13.07 10.01 -15.84
C ASP A 79 12.90 8.79 -16.76
N THR A 80 12.21 7.74 -16.30
CA THR A 80 12.16 6.45 -16.99
C THR A 80 10.73 5.93 -17.15
N PHE A 81 10.16 5.36 -16.08
CA PHE A 81 8.88 4.64 -16.13
C PHE A 81 7.67 5.57 -16.07
N CYS A 82 7.73 6.63 -15.25
CA CYS A 82 6.68 7.65 -15.13
C CYS A 82 6.65 8.64 -16.32
N GLY A 83 7.43 8.40 -17.39
CA GLY A 83 7.37 9.20 -18.62
C GLY A 83 6.33 8.71 -19.64
N GLY A 84 5.69 7.56 -19.38
CA GLY A 84 4.71 6.92 -20.27
C GLY A 84 3.27 7.41 -20.05
N ASP A 85 2.31 6.51 -20.34
CA ASP A 85 0.86 6.80 -20.23
C ASP A 85 0.43 7.19 -18.80
N PHE A 86 1.18 6.75 -17.79
CA PHE A 86 0.95 7.11 -16.40
C PHE A 86 2.17 7.82 -15.84
N SER A 87 1.95 9.05 -15.37
CA SER A 87 3.02 9.89 -14.81
C SER A 87 3.22 9.72 -13.31
N ASN A 88 2.58 8.71 -12.71
CA ASN A 88 2.36 8.64 -11.28
C ASN A 88 2.39 7.21 -10.72
N ILE A 89 3.46 6.48 -10.97
CA ILE A 89 3.60 5.09 -10.55
C ILE A 89 4.22 5.06 -9.15
N TYR A 90 3.62 4.31 -8.22
CA TYR A 90 4.09 4.14 -6.84
C TYR A 90 4.24 2.67 -6.47
N SER A 91 5.31 2.37 -5.73
CA SER A 91 5.55 1.07 -5.11
C SER A 91 4.55 0.82 -3.98
N LEU A 92 3.76 -0.26 -4.09
CA LEU A 92 2.87 -0.71 -3.01
C LEU A 92 3.57 -1.71 -2.09
N GLY A 93 4.44 -2.56 -2.63
CA GLY A 93 5.22 -3.48 -1.82
C GLY A 93 5.97 -4.56 -2.61
N PHE A 94 7.16 -4.90 -2.10
CA PHE A 94 7.95 -6.02 -2.60
C PHE A 94 7.95 -7.17 -1.59
N THR A 95 7.55 -8.37 -2.03
CA THR A 95 7.57 -9.57 -1.20
C THR A 95 7.96 -10.83 -1.98
N CYS A 96 8.51 -11.81 -1.26
CA CYS A 96 8.91 -13.11 -1.78
C CYS A 96 8.22 -14.24 -1.03
N SER A 97 7.70 -15.22 -1.78
CA SER A 97 7.23 -16.49 -1.23
C SER A 97 8.40 -17.46 -1.07
N VAL A 98 8.55 -18.03 0.13
CA VAL A 98 9.65 -18.94 0.45
C VAL A 98 9.15 -20.24 1.09
N SER A 99 9.81 -21.35 0.78
CA SER A 99 9.47 -22.64 1.40
C SER A 99 9.78 -22.60 2.90
N SER A 100 8.82 -22.97 3.76
CA SER A 100 8.95 -22.86 5.22
C SER A 100 10.05 -23.71 5.86
N ILE A 101 10.56 -24.72 5.14
CA ILE A 101 11.59 -25.64 5.67
C ILE A 101 12.97 -25.29 5.13
N GLN A 102 13.10 -25.06 3.82
CA GLN A 102 14.42 -24.92 3.17
C GLN A 102 14.76 -23.46 2.84
N GLY A 103 13.83 -22.52 3.05
CA GLY A 103 13.99 -21.12 2.63
C GLY A 103 14.22 -20.96 1.13
N ARG A 104 13.75 -21.91 0.29
CA ARG A 104 13.85 -21.78 -1.16
C ARG A 104 12.86 -20.75 -1.65
N ILE A 105 13.32 -19.81 -2.47
CA ILE A 105 12.45 -18.80 -3.06
C ILE A 105 11.63 -19.45 -4.18
N ARG A 106 10.34 -19.18 -4.15
CA ARG A 106 9.39 -19.67 -5.14
C ARG A 106 9.08 -18.63 -6.20
N GLU A 107 8.77 -17.42 -5.75
CA GLU A 107 8.40 -16.27 -6.57
C GLU A 107 8.50 -15.02 -5.70
N CYS A 108 8.96 -13.92 -6.26
CA CYS A 108 8.76 -12.60 -5.70
C CYS A 108 7.79 -11.81 -6.58
N VAL A 109 7.06 -10.90 -5.96
CA VAL A 109 6.22 -9.94 -6.66
C VAL A 109 6.49 -8.56 -6.09
N TRP A 110 6.60 -7.59 -6.98
CA TRP A 110 6.55 -6.18 -6.65
C TRP A 110 5.25 -5.61 -7.19
N THR A 111 4.39 -5.15 -6.30
CA THR A 111 3.13 -4.50 -6.68
C THR A 111 3.33 -3.00 -6.80
N PHE A 112 2.71 -2.42 -7.83
CA PHE A 112 2.65 -0.98 -8.04
C PHE A 112 1.21 -0.57 -8.34
N ALA A 113 0.89 0.68 -8.06
CA ALA A 113 -0.28 1.34 -8.60
C ALA A 113 0.18 2.59 -9.35
N ALA A 114 -0.57 2.97 -10.38
CA ALA A 114 -0.40 4.27 -11.00
C ALA A 114 -1.72 5.02 -11.01
N SER A 115 -1.69 6.31 -11.31
CA SER A 115 -2.91 7.05 -11.56
C SER A 115 -2.76 8.06 -12.69
N ASP A 116 -3.86 8.29 -13.41
CA ASP A 116 -4.03 9.42 -14.29
C ASP A 116 -5.42 10.02 -14.08
N GLU A 117 -5.52 11.33 -14.22
CA GLU A 117 -6.71 12.08 -13.85
C GLU A 117 -7.06 13.16 -14.84
N LEU A 118 -8.35 13.27 -15.11
CA LEU A 118 -8.93 14.28 -15.95
C LEU A 118 -9.93 15.13 -15.16
N ILE A 119 -9.81 16.45 -15.31
CA ILE A 119 -10.82 17.38 -14.83
C ILE A 119 -11.80 17.66 -15.97
N ASP A 120 -13.07 17.41 -15.72
CA ASP A 120 -14.17 17.76 -16.61
C ASP A 120 -14.30 19.29 -16.66
N GLY A 121 -14.03 19.91 -17.81
CA GLY A 121 -14.00 21.37 -17.95
C GLY A 121 -15.35 22.04 -17.71
N ALA A 122 -16.46 21.33 -17.94
CA ALA A 122 -17.81 21.85 -17.73
C ALA A 122 -18.25 21.85 -16.26
N SER A 123 -17.86 20.84 -15.48
CA SER A 123 -18.37 20.63 -14.11
C SER A 123 -17.33 20.69 -13.00
N GLY A 124 -16.04 20.60 -13.33
CA GLY A 124 -14.96 20.50 -12.35
C GLY A 124 -14.84 19.14 -11.66
N ASN A 125 -15.64 18.14 -12.07
CA ASN A 125 -15.51 16.79 -11.56
C ASN A 125 -14.17 16.17 -11.98
N ILE A 126 -13.57 15.39 -11.09
CA ILE A 126 -12.32 14.68 -11.36
C ILE A 126 -12.66 13.23 -11.68
N ALA A 127 -12.36 12.81 -12.91
CA ALA A 127 -12.35 11.41 -13.31
C ALA A 127 -10.92 10.88 -13.14
N SER A 128 -10.79 9.65 -12.64
CA SER A 128 -9.50 9.01 -12.40
C SER A 128 -9.49 7.60 -12.96
N THR A 129 -8.33 7.17 -13.41
CA THR A 129 -8.03 5.77 -13.72
C THR A 129 -6.81 5.35 -12.90
N ILE A 130 -6.89 4.19 -12.25
CA ILE A 130 -5.89 3.73 -11.29
C ILE A 130 -5.51 2.28 -11.64
N PRO A 131 -4.61 2.06 -12.60
CA PRO A 131 -4.14 0.73 -12.91
C PRO A 131 -3.16 0.19 -11.86
N PHE A 132 -3.05 -1.13 -11.81
CA PHE A 132 -2.09 -1.87 -10.99
C PHE A 132 -1.08 -2.62 -11.86
N TYR A 133 0.08 -2.91 -11.28
CA TYR A 133 1.10 -3.74 -11.91
C TYR A 133 1.60 -4.80 -10.94
N GLU A 134 1.68 -6.04 -11.41
CA GLU A 134 2.18 -7.17 -10.64
C GLU A 134 3.49 -7.69 -11.24
N CYS A 135 4.60 -7.03 -10.90
CA CYS A 135 5.91 -7.36 -11.47
C CYS A 135 6.48 -8.60 -10.79
N ARG A 136 6.32 -9.74 -11.46
CA ARG A 136 6.69 -11.07 -10.93
C ARG A 136 8.08 -11.47 -11.39
N VAL A 137 8.94 -11.82 -10.45
CA VAL A 137 10.28 -12.35 -10.70
C VAL A 137 10.49 -13.68 -10.00
N ARG A 138 11.29 -14.56 -10.60
CA ARG A 138 11.52 -15.93 -10.09
C ARG A 138 13.01 -16.23 -9.90
N PRO A 139 13.66 -15.58 -8.94
CA PRO A 139 15.03 -15.92 -8.60
C PRO A 139 15.10 -17.35 -8.08
N THR A 140 16.26 -17.96 -8.28
CA THR A 140 16.59 -19.31 -7.84
C THR A 140 17.38 -19.28 -6.52
N GLY A 141 17.46 -20.42 -5.84
CA GLY A 141 18.25 -20.55 -4.62
C GLY A 141 17.44 -20.40 -3.33
N THR A 142 18.11 -19.96 -2.27
CA THR A 142 17.54 -19.82 -0.91
C THR A 142 17.69 -18.40 -0.39
N VAL A 143 16.91 -18.04 0.63
CA VAL A 143 16.99 -16.74 1.34
C VAL A 143 18.45 -16.39 1.71
N ARG A 144 19.22 -17.37 2.19
CA ARG A 144 20.64 -17.20 2.55
C ARG A 144 21.53 -16.71 1.41
N ASN A 145 21.21 -17.06 0.17
CA ASN A 145 21.96 -16.60 -1.01
C ASN A 145 21.33 -15.37 -1.65
N PHE A 146 20.04 -15.12 -1.39
CA PHE A 146 19.27 -14.05 -1.98
C PHE A 146 19.50 -12.71 -1.29
N LEU A 147 19.41 -12.64 0.05
CA LEU A 147 19.59 -11.39 0.78
C LEU A 147 20.96 -10.72 0.52
N PRO A 148 22.08 -11.47 0.48
CA PRO A 148 23.38 -10.89 0.17
C PRO A 148 23.60 -10.54 -1.31
N ALA A 149 22.70 -10.95 -2.21
CA ALA A 149 22.83 -10.66 -3.64
C ALA A 149 22.47 -9.21 -3.97
N PHE A 150 21.69 -8.53 -3.11
CA PHE A 150 21.42 -7.11 -3.25
C PHE A 150 22.65 -6.30 -2.88
N GLN A 151 23.09 -5.43 -3.79
CA GLN A 151 24.19 -4.50 -3.58
C GLN A 151 23.73 -3.32 -2.73
N SER A 152 24.55 -2.88 -1.78
CA SER A 152 24.25 -1.70 -0.98
C SER A 152 24.27 -0.44 -1.87
N ASN A 153 23.20 0.37 -1.79
CA ASN A 153 22.99 1.62 -2.53
C ASN A 153 22.67 1.48 -4.02
N ASP A 154 22.41 0.26 -4.50
CA ASP A 154 21.89 0.01 -5.85
C ASP A 154 21.11 -1.31 -5.85
N TYR A 155 19.98 -1.30 -5.14
CA TYR A 155 19.11 -2.46 -4.99
C TYR A 155 18.44 -2.82 -6.30
N LEU A 156 18.08 -1.81 -7.09
CA LEU A 156 17.33 -1.99 -8.32
C LEU A 156 18.15 -2.65 -9.44
N HIS A 157 19.44 -2.32 -9.57
CA HIS A 157 20.32 -2.95 -10.56
C HIS A 157 21.04 -4.21 -10.04
N SER A 158 20.64 -4.72 -8.88
CA SER A 158 21.22 -5.94 -8.32
C SER A 158 20.91 -7.18 -9.17
N GLU A 159 21.94 -7.97 -9.47
CA GLU A 159 21.81 -9.24 -10.18
C GLU A 159 21.40 -10.36 -9.21
N LEU A 160 20.16 -10.81 -9.30
CA LEU A 160 19.63 -11.84 -8.41
C LEU A 160 19.90 -13.25 -8.95
N PRO A 161 20.13 -14.24 -8.07
CA PRO A 161 20.51 -15.58 -8.52
C PRO A 161 19.47 -16.19 -9.48
N GLY A 162 19.88 -16.51 -10.71
CA GLY A 162 19.02 -17.18 -11.69
C GLY A 162 17.98 -16.29 -12.37
N LEU A 163 18.07 -14.96 -12.22
CA LEU A 163 17.44 -14.02 -13.15
C LEU A 163 18.41 -13.71 -14.29
N ASP A 164 17.86 -13.47 -15.48
CA ASP A 164 18.61 -12.88 -16.59
C ASP A 164 18.47 -11.35 -16.48
N GLY A 165 19.57 -10.66 -16.14
CA GLY A 165 19.56 -9.22 -15.88
C GLY A 165 19.24 -8.83 -14.44
N SER A 166 19.00 -7.54 -14.23
CA SER A 166 18.70 -6.93 -12.94
C SER A 166 17.19 -6.85 -12.68
N LEU A 167 16.77 -6.44 -11.46
CA LEU A 167 15.36 -6.15 -11.19
C LEU A 167 14.83 -5.00 -12.06
N TYR A 168 15.66 -3.97 -12.31
CA TYR A 168 15.34 -2.88 -13.23
C TYR A 168 14.87 -3.41 -14.59
N ASP A 169 15.62 -4.34 -15.17
CA ASP A 169 15.32 -4.89 -16.50
C ASP A 169 13.98 -5.63 -16.52
N GLN A 170 13.56 -6.22 -15.39
CA GLN A 170 12.27 -6.91 -15.26
C GLN A 170 11.08 -5.95 -15.13
N LEU A 171 11.30 -4.71 -14.68
CA LEU A 171 10.22 -3.73 -14.52
C LEU A 171 9.71 -3.18 -15.86
N GLY A 172 10.60 -3.02 -16.85
CA GLY A 172 10.22 -2.49 -18.16
C GLY A 172 9.08 -3.30 -18.81
N ASP A 173 9.28 -4.61 -18.96
CA ASP A 173 8.26 -5.52 -19.53
C ASP A 173 6.98 -5.57 -18.69
N CYS A 174 7.07 -5.35 -17.38
CA CYS A 174 5.93 -5.38 -16.48
C CYS A 174 4.99 -4.18 -16.70
N PHE A 175 5.55 -2.98 -16.89
CA PHE A 175 4.76 -1.75 -17.04
C PHE A 175 4.04 -1.64 -18.39
N ASP A 176 4.38 -2.49 -19.37
CA ASP A 176 3.65 -2.59 -20.64
C ASP A 176 2.26 -3.25 -20.49
N ALA A 177 1.95 -3.84 -19.33
CA ALA A 177 0.71 -4.60 -19.10
C ALA A 177 -0.01 -4.17 -17.80
N PRO A 178 -0.59 -2.96 -17.75
CA PRO A 178 -1.41 -2.53 -16.62
C PRO A 178 -2.63 -3.44 -16.42
N LEU A 179 -2.98 -3.65 -15.16
CA LEU A 179 -4.21 -4.30 -14.71
C LEU A 179 -5.22 -3.22 -14.32
N ASP A 180 -6.50 -3.43 -14.64
CA ASP A 180 -7.63 -2.65 -14.13
C ASP A 180 -7.62 -1.11 -14.39
N GLY A 181 -7.11 -0.66 -15.54
CA GLY A 181 -7.19 0.74 -15.98
C GLY A 181 -8.31 1.00 -17.00
N ASP A 182 -9.42 1.61 -16.56
CA ASP A 182 -10.44 2.10 -17.49
C ASP A 182 -9.95 3.36 -18.21
N PRO A 183 -10.23 3.52 -19.52
CA PRO A 183 -9.85 4.75 -20.22
C PRO A 183 -10.61 5.94 -19.64
N LEU A 184 -9.89 7.06 -19.46
CA LEU A 184 -10.51 8.31 -19.05
C LEU A 184 -11.53 8.78 -20.10
N PRO A 185 -12.59 9.49 -19.69
CA PRO A 185 -13.54 10.08 -20.62
C PRO A 185 -12.87 11.16 -21.48
N GLU A 186 -13.55 11.56 -22.55
CA GLU A 186 -13.09 12.70 -23.36
C GLU A 186 -13.21 14.01 -22.56
N PRO A 187 -12.20 14.90 -22.60
CA PRO A 187 -12.28 16.22 -21.98
C PRO A 187 -13.46 17.02 -22.52
N THR A 188 -14.17 17.69 -21.61
CA THR A 188 -15.23 18.63 -21.99
C THR A 188 -14.71 20.07 -21.95
N ASP A 189 -15.22 20.90 -22.85
CA ASP A 189 -14.93 22.34 -22.84
C ASP A 189 -15.64 23.03 -21.66
N GLY A 190 -14.93 23.93 -20.98
CA GLY A 190 -15.51 24.82 -19.97
C GLY A 190 -14.45 25.59 -19.20
N ASN A 191 -14.81 26.06 -18.00
CA ASN A 191 -13.97 26.95 -17.19
C ASN A 191 -13.17 26.22 -16.11
N TYR A 192 -13.35 24.90 -15.97
CA TYR A 192 -12.60 24.11 -15.00
C TYR A 192 -11.33 23.55 -15.61
N THR A 193 -10.25 23.63 -14.84
CA THR A 193 -8.92 23.14 -15.20
C THR A 193 -8.24 22.58 -13.95
N ASP A 194 -7.15 21.85 -14.13
CA ASP A 194 -6.27 21.50 -13.01
C ASP A 194 -5.66 22.74 -12.37
N ALA A 195 -5.76 22.81 -11.04
CA ALA A 195 -5.27 23.93 -10.25
C ALA A 195 -3.76 24.14 -10.47
N ALA A 196 -2.96 23.09 -10.34
CA ALA A 196 -1.50 23.16 -10.50
C ALA A 196 -1.09 23.64 -11.90
N SER A 197 -1.88 23.33 -12.93
CA SER A 197 -1.64 23.78 -14.31
C SER A 197 -1.80 25.30 -14.51
N ASN A 198 -2.32 26.03 -13.52
CA ASN A 198 -2.55 27.49 -13.56
C ASN A 198 -1.74 28.25 -12.51
N LEU A 199 -0.87 27.57 -11.77
CA LEU A 199 0.02 28.18 -10.80
C LEU A 199 1.42 28.35 -11.40
N GLU A 200 2.11 29.42 -11.02
CA GLU A 200 3.47 29.72 -11.48
C GLU A 200 4.33 30.25 -10.34
N GLY A 201 5.66 30.15 -10.48
CA GLY A 201 6.63 30.65 -9.50
C GLY A 201 6.40 30.13 -8.08
N ASP A 202 6.41 31.03 -7.10
CA ASP A 202 6.28 30.66 -5.68
C ASP A 202 4.93 29.98 -5.37
N GLU A 203 3.87 30.21 -6.16
CA GLU A 203 2.56 29.58 -5.92
C GLU A 203 2.56 28.09 -6.25
N ILE A 204 3.22 27.69 -7.35
CA ILE A 204 3.32 26.26 -7.70
C ILE A 204 4.28 25.53 -6.76
N ASP A 205 5.35 26.20 -6.30
CA ASP A 205 6.28 25.64 -5.31
C ASP A 205 5.58 25.41 -3.96
N ALA A 206 4.76 26.36 -3.51
CA ALA A 206 3.94 26.21 -2.30
C ALA A 206 2.91 25.09 -2.44
N TRP A 207 2.28 24.96 -3.61
CA TRP A 207 1.34 23.88 -3.90
C TRP A 207 2.01 22.50 -3.79
N TYR A 208 3.15 22.31 -4.45
CA TYR A 208 3.86 21.04 -4.38
C TYR A 208 4.41 20.74 -2.99
N THR A 209 4.93 21.75 -2.29
CA THR A 209 5.37 21.61 -0.89
C THR A 209 4.23 21.14 0.02
N MET A 210 3.04 21.74 -0.10
CA MET A 210 1.84 21.29 0.62
C MET A 210 1.49 19.83 0.27
N THR A 211 1.40 19.48 -1.02
CA THR A 211 1.01 18.11 -1.41
C THR A 211 2.02 17.04 -1.00
N ALA A 212 3.31 17.38 -0.97
CA ALA A 212 4.37 16.49 -0.48
C ALA A 212 4.25 16.29 1.04
N ALA A 213 4.04 17.37 1.80
CA ALA A 213 3.86 17.28 3.24
C ALA A 213 2.58 16.54 3.63
N LEU A 214 1.50 16.65 2.83
CA LEU A 214 0.29 15.84 3.03
C LEU A 214 0.56 14.35 2.91
N ARG A 215 1.39 13.92 1.94
CA ARG A 215 1.80 12.51 1.86
C ARG A 215 2.56 12.06 3.08
N GLU A 216 3.54 12.85 3.52
CA GLU A 216 4.32 12.52 4.71
C GLU A 216 3.42 12.42 5.95
N SER A 217 2.48 13.36 6.10
CA SER A 217 1.48 13.35 7.17
C SER A 217 0.56 12.11 7.10
N PHE A 218 0.16 11.68 5.90
CA PHE A 218 -0.54 10.40 5.71
C PHE A 218 0.31 9.21 6.09
N ASP A 219 1.56 9.14 5.65
CA ASP A 219 2.46 8.02 5.96
C ASP A 219 2.68 7.87 7.48
N GLN A 220 2.79 9.00 8.19
CA GLN A 220 2.87 9.03 9.65
C GLN A 220 1.58 8.54 10.32
N ALA A 221 0.42 8.90 9.78
CA ALA A 221 -0.88 8.53 10.32
C ALA A 221 -1.31 7.10 9.96
N CYS A 222 -0.84 6.55 8.83
CA CYS A 222 -1.43 5.35 8.24
C CYS A 222 -1.36 4.16 9.19
N GLY A 223 -0.20 3.88 9.78
CA GLY A 223 0.00 2.73 10.65
C GLY A 223 -0.94 2.65 11.87
N ASP A 224 -1.37 3.80 12.38
CA ASP A 224 -2.21 3.90 13.58
C ASP A 224 -3.70 4.17 13.25
N SER A 225 -4.05 4.25 11.96
CA SER A 225 -5.41 4.57 11.52
C SER A 225 -5.80 3.84 10.23
N PHE A 226 -5.44 4.39 9.07
CA PHE A 226 -5.92 3.94 7.76
C PHE A 226 -5.39 2.55 7.36
N CYS A 227 -4.13 2.26 7.68
CA CYS A 227 -3.46 0.99 7.37
C CYS A 227 -3.77 -0.13 8.38
N GLU A 228 -4.66 0.07 9.35
CA GLU A 228 -5.14 -1.01 10.24
C GLU A 228 -6.28 -1.84 9.62
N GLY A 229 -6.84 -1.38 8.48
CA GLY A 229 -7.97 -1.97 7.80
C GLY A 229 -7.63 -3.19 6.94
N GLU A 230 -8.29 -3.30 5.78
CA GLU A 230 -8.11 -4.41 4.83
C GLU A 230 -6.71 -4.41 4.19
N TYR A 231 -6.15 -3.22 3.98
CA TYR A 231 -4.85 -3.03 3.36
C TYR A 231 -3.88 -2.32 4.31
N THR A 232 -2.74 -2.95 4.59
CA THR A 232 -1.71 -2.42 5.50
C THR A 232 -0.66 -1.56 4.81
N ASN A 233 -0.78 -1.39 3.49
CA ASN A 233 0.18 -0.72 2.63
C ASN A 233 -0.50 0.31 1.71
N LEU A 234 -1.55 0.97 2.21
CA LEU A 234 -2.18 2.05 1.47
C LEU A 234 -1.13 3.10 1.09
N GLN A 235 -1.14 3.51 -0.17
CA GLN A 235 -0.25 4.54 -0.70
C GLN A 235 -1.08 5.68 -1.27
N PRO A 236 -0.79 6.93 -0.88
CA PRO A 236 -1.32 8.08 -1.60
C PRO A 236 -0.72 8.06 -3.02
N LEU A 237 -1.52 8.43 -4.02
CA LEU A 237 -1.11 8.49 -5.44
C LEU A 237 -1.06 9.93 -5.95
N ARG A 238 -2.18 10.65 -6.06
CA ARG A 238 -2.13 12.06 -6.46
C ARG A 238 -3.16 12.87 -5.72
N PHE A 239 -2.80 14.12 -5.46
CA PHE A 239 -3.71 15.13 -4.95
C PHE A 239 -4.02 16.10 -6.09
N ARG A 240 -5.30 16.26 -6.43
CA ARG A 240 -5.75 17.09 -7.55
C ARG A 240 -6.90 17.97 -7.09
N CYS A 241 -6.98 19.17 -7.65
CA CYS A 241 -8.14 20.04 -7.48
C CYS A 241 -8.50 20.66 -8.82
N SER A 242 -9.81 20.73 -9.09
CA SER A 242 -10.34 21.59 -10.14
C SER A 242 -10.29 23.05 -9.69
N LEU A 243 -9.98 23.93 -10.63
CA LEU A 243 -9.99 25.38 -10.49
C LEU A 243 -10.96 25.95 -11.51
N ASP A 244 -11.93 26.74 -11.07
CA ASP A 244 -12.75 27.57 -11.94
C ASP A 244 -11.95 28.81 -12.35
N THR A 245 -11.58 28.92 -13.61
CA THR A 245 -10.77 30.03 -14.13
C THR A 245 -11.49 31.38 -14.12
N ASP A 246 -12.83 31.40 -14.07
CA ASP A 246 -13.58 32.65 -14.03
C ASP A 246 -13.61 33.26 -12.62
N SER A 247 -13.80 32.42 -11.60
CA SER A 247 -13.86 32.86 -10.20
C SER A 247 -12.52 32.83 -9.47
N GLY A 248 -11.56 32.03 -9.95
CA GLY A 248 -10.29 31.76 -9.27
C GLY A 248 -10.42 30.87 -8.03
N LEU A 249 -11.58 30.23 -7.84
CA LEU A 249 -11.87 29.35 -6.71
C LEU A 249 -11.68 27.88 -7.12
N LEU A 250 -11.19 27.10 -6.18
CA LEU A 250 -11.19 25.65 -6.29
C LEU A 250 -12.63 25.13 -6.31
N GLY A 251 -12.84 24.03 -7.03
CA GLY A 251 -14.10 23.29 -7.05
C GLY A 251 -14.00 22.03 -6.21
N THR A 252 -14.04 20.89 -6.89
CA THR A 252 -13.79 19.58 -6.29
C THR A 252 -12.29 19.29 -6.23
N CYS A 253 -11.82 18.88 -5.06
CA CYS A 253 -10.54 18.23 -4.88
C CYS A 253 -10.72 16.72 -4.74
N ALA A 254 -9.70 15.96 -5.13
CA ALA A 254 -9.63 14.52 -4.99
C ALA A 254 -8.24 14.09 -4.58
N TRP A 255 -8.18 13.07 -3.72
CA TRP A 255 -6.95 12.37 -3.40
C TRP A 255 -7.12 10.88 -3.68
N MET A 256 -6.31 10.37 -4.60
CA MET A 256 -6.33 8.97 -5.02
C MET A 256 -5.40 8.15 -4.12
N PHE A 257 -5.83 6.94 -3.77
CA PHE A 257 -5.06 5.97 -2.99
C PHE A 257 -5.14 4.58 -3.63
N ALA A 258 -4.16 3.74 -3.32
CA ALA A 258 -4.18 2.34 -3.68
C ALA A 258 -3.54 1.47 -2.59
N GLY A 259 -4.06 0.26 -2.41
CA GLY A 259 -3.52 -0.75 -1.49
C GLY A 259 -3.41 -2.10 -2.18
N SER A 260 -2.57 -2.98 -1.63
CA SER A 260 -2.51 -4.37 -2.09
C SER A 260 -2.16 -5.34 -0.97
N ASN A 261 -2.89 -6.45 -0.86
CA ASN A 261 -2.52 -7.56 -0.02
C ASN A 261 -1.93 -8.71 -0.85
N VAL A 262 -0.94 -9.40 -0.32
CA VAL A 262 -0.28 -10.52 -1.02
C VAL A 262 -0.36 -11.80 -0.20
N GLU A 263 -1.19 -12.72 -0.66
CA GLU A 263 -1.30 -14.07 -0.12
C GLU A 263 -0.53 -15.11 -0.94
N ARG A 264 -0.40 -16.33 -0.42
CA ARG A 264 0.27 -17.43 -1.12
C ARG A 264 -0.66 -18.61 -1.26
N ASN A 265 -0.78 -19.12 -2.47
CA ASN A 265 -1.50 -20.37 -2.68
C ASN A 265 -0.68 -21.58 -2.20
N ALA A 266 -1.31 -22.76 -2.20
CA ALA A 266 -0.68 -24.00 -1.74
C ALA A 266 0.58 -24.44 -2.52
N LYS A 267 0.85 -23.84 -3.69
CA LYS A 267 2.05 -24.07 -4.51
C LYS A 267 3.12 -22.98 -4.33
N GLY A 268 2.87 -22.00 -3.46
CA GLY A 268 3.79 -20.89 -3.17
C GLY A 268 3.83 -19.79 -4.21
N PHE A 269 2.83 -19.69 -5.08
CA PHE A 269 2.71 -18.50 -5.94
C PHE A 269 1.95 -17.41 -5.20
N ASN A 270 2.37 -16.17 -5.42
CA ASN A 270 1.72 -15.01 -4.82
C ASN A 270 0.37 -14.75 -5.52
N VAL A 271 -0.66 -14.55 -4.73
CA VAL A 271 -2.00 -14.12 -5.15
C VAL A 271 -2.18 -12.72 -4.57
N ILE A 272 -2.47 -11.77 -5.45
CA ILE A 272 -2.55 -10.35 -5.09
C ILE A 272 -4.02 -9.97 -5.13
N ASP A 273 -4.40 -9.21 -4.13
CA ASP A 273 -5.67 -8.51 -4.03
C ASP A 273 -5.34 -7.03 -3.91
N SER A 274 -5.99 -6.19 -4.71
CA SER A 274 -5.65 -4.77 -4.79
C SER A 274 -6.89 -3.92 -5.00
N GLU A 275 -6.92 -2.76 -4.36
CA GLU A 275 -8.05 -1.85 -4.39
C GLU A 275 -7.58 -0.41 -4.50
N SER A 276 -8.41 0.42 -5.15
CA SER A 276 -8.14 1.84 -5.31
C SER A 276 -9.27 2.69 -4.77
N TYR A 277 -8.93 3.87 -4.28
CA TYR A 277 -9.87 4.79 -3.65
C TYR A 277 -9.72 6.19 -4.25
N VAL A 278 -10.84 6.86 -4.50
CA VAL A 278 -10.87 8.25 -4.98
C VAL A 278 -11.63 9.09 -3.95
N CYS A 279 -10.88 9.72 -3.05
CA CYS A 279 -11.46 10.49 -1.95
C CYS A 279 -11.72 11.93 -2.39
N THR A 280 -12.96 12.24 -2.74
CA THR A 280 -13.37 13.57 -3.20
C THR A 280 -13.89 14.45 -2.07
N PHE A 281 -13.52 15.71 -2.07
CA PHE A 281 -13.99 16.69 -1.10
C PHE A 281 -14.08 18.09 -1.72
N PRO A 282 -15.09 18.90 -1.33
CA PRO A 282 -15.21 20.26 -1.82
C PRO A 282 -14.24 21.20 -1.10
N VAL A 283 -13.70 22.18 -1.82
CA VAL A 283 -12.91 23.27 -1.25
C VAL A 283 -13.37 24.60 -1.83
N ASP A 284 -14.03 25.43 -1.04
CA ASP A 284 -14.50 26.77 -1.46
C ASP A 284 -13.45 27.84 -1.09
N ALA A 285 -12.31 27.80 -1.79
CA ALA A 285 -11.16 28.68 -1.55
C ALA A 285 -10.30 28.84 -2.79
N THR A 286 -9.43 29.86 -2.80
CA THR A 286 -8.36 29.97 -3.81
C THR A 286 -7.26 28.94 -3.53
N PRO A 287 -6.43 28.57 -4.53
CA PRO A 287 -5.25 27.73 -4.31
C PRO A 287 -4.34 28.25 -3.19
N ALA A 288 -4.08 29.56 -3.17
CA ALA A 288 -3.26 30.20 -2.13
C ALA A 288 -3.88 30.11 -0.72
N ALA A 289 -5.21 30.13 -0.60
CA ALA A 289 -5.88 29.97 0.68
C ALA A 289 -5.83 28.51 1.17
N LEU A 290 -5.92 27.54 0.27
CA LEU A 290 -5.74 26.12 0.60
C LEU A 290 -4.30 25.83 1.05
N THR A 291 -3.30 26.30 0.30
CA THR A 291 -1.89 26.10 0.67
C THR A 291 -1.54 26.78 1.98
N ALA A 292 -2.07 27.97 2.26
CA ALA A 292 -1.88 28.63 3.56
C ALA A 292 -2.56 27.88 4.71
N ALA A 293 -3.73 27.26 4.49
CA ALA A 293 -4.42 26.47 5.52
C ALA A 293 -3.68 25.16 5.84
N LEU A 294 -3.03 24.58 4.83
CA LEU A 294 -2.29 23.32 4.91
C LEU A 294 -0.77 23.54 4.81
N ASP A 295 -0.29 24.68 5.31
CA ASP A 295 1.13 25.03 5.28
C ASP A 295 1.92 24.16 6.28
N PRO A 296 2.87 23.31 5.82
CA PRO A 296 3.66 22.46 6.72
C PRO A 296 4.54 23.24 7.70
N GLU A 297 4.87 24.50 7.40
CA GLU A 297 5.69 25.34 8.29
C GLU A 297 4.87 26.06 9.36
N ALA A 298 3.54 26.06 9.23
CA ALA A 298 2.68 26.71 10.22
C ALA A 298 2.61 25.90 11.51
N ASP A 299 2.82 26.58 12.64
CA ASP A 299 2.65 26.03 13.98
C ASP A 299 1.20 25.54 14.18
N GLY A 300 1.01 24.29 14.62
CA GLY A 300 -0.33 23.78 14.90
C GLY A 300 -0.45 22.26 14.91
N GLU A 301 -1.69 21.81 14.71
CA GLU A 301 -2.01 20.39 14.55
C GLU A 301 -1.41 19.82 13.26
N ASP A 302 -1.31 18.50 13.20
CA ASP A 302 -0.93 17.76 12.00
C ASP A 302 -1.83 18.15 10.80
N LEU A 303 -1.26 18.13 9.59
CA LEU A 303 -1.92 18.65 8.38
C LEU A 303 -3.25 17.97 8.11
N LEU A 304 -3.37 16.66 8.34
CA LEU A 304 -4.63 15.94 8.09
C LEU A 304 -5.75 16.38 9.02
N HIS A 305 -5.43 16.92 10.19
CA HIS A 305 -6.40 17.35 11.20
C HIS A 305 -6.76 18.85 11.11
N ARG A 306 -6.18 19.58 10.17
CA ARG A 306 -6.51 20.99 9.97
C ARG A 306 -7.83 21.12 9.19
N PRO A 307 -8.73 22.04 9.58
CA PRO A 307 -9.96 22.29 8.83
C PRO A 307 -9.67 22.78 7.42
N LEU A 308 -10.38 22.22 6.44
CA LEU A 308 -10.37 22.71 5.06
C LEU A 308 -10.98 24.12 4.99
N PRO A 309 -10.47 25.01 4.12
CA PRO A 309 -11.02 26.35 3.98
C PRO A 309 -12.53 26.35 3.73
N GLY A 310 -13.26 27.20 4.45
CA GLY A 310 -14.71 27.31 4.34
C GLY A 310 -15.51 26.19 5.03
N SER A 311 -14.83 25.26 5.70
CA SER A 311 -15.44 24.10 6.36
C SER A 311 -14.88 23.85 7.76
N THR A 312 -15.55 23.00 8.54
CA THR A 312 -14.99 22.40 9.76
C THR A 312 -14.49 20.97 9.52
N VAL A 313 -14.68 20.45 8.31
CA VAL A 313 -14.21 19.12 7.88
C VAL A 313 -12.71 19.17 7.65
N THR A 314 -12.01 18.14 8.11
CA THR A 314 -10.57 17.95 7.93
C THR A 314 -10.29 16.92 6.85
N LEU A 315 -9.05 16.81 6.36
CA LEU A 315 -8.69 15.71 5.45
C LEU A 315 -8.80 14.36 6.16
N ASN A 316 -8.49 14.28 7.45
CA ASN A 316 -8.65 13.06 8.24
C ASN A 316 -10.10 12.57 8.23
N ASP A 317 -11.09 13.47 8.42
CA ASP A 317 -12.51 13.11 8.35
C ASP A 317 -12.89 12.56 6.97
N VAL A 318 -12.40 13.20 5.89
CA VAL A 318 -12.64 12.75 4.51
C VAL A 318 -12.05 11.36 4.26
N LEU A 319 -10.82 11.11 4.75
CA LEU A 319 -10.13 9.85 4.53
C LEU A 319 -10.76 8.71 5.34
N ILE A 320 -11.20 8.95 6.58
CA ILE A 320 -11.90 7.94 7.40
C ILE A 320 -13.19 7.45 6.72
N ASP A 321 -13.93 8.35 6.08
CA ASP A 321 -15.18 7.99 5.39
C ASP A 321 -14.94 7.31 4.04
N CYS A 322 -13.76 7.52 3.44
CA CYS A 322 -13.43 7.09 2.08
C CYS A 322 -12.69 5.74 2.02
N LEU A 323 -11.71 5.53 2.89
CA LEU A 323 -10.80 4.38 2.94
C LEU A 323 -11.39 3.25 3.79
#